data_AF-A0A9P8RML9-F1
#
_entry.id   AF-A0A9P8RML9-F1
#
_cell.length_a   1.000
_cell.length_b   1.000
_cell.length_c   1.000
_cell.angle_alpha   90.00
_cell.angle_beta   90.00
_cell.angle_gamma   90.00
#
_symmetry.space_group_name_H-M   'P 1'
#
loop_
_entity.id
_entity.type
_entity.pdbx_description
1 polymer ?
#
loop_
_entity_poly.entity_id
_entity_poly.type
_entity_poly.pdbx_seq_one_letter_code
_entity_poly.pdbx_strand_id
1 'polypeptide(L)'
;MRLPHCKPSSLNLLYSLLCKHPRRFRGYKKVFDKMVFGRKKKKLEKQIAELELHARVLEEERQRKEEEQRRRDEEQRRKDEEQRREEEEQWRKEEEHRLKEEARRWKEQQQILIQKEALRREELKRQLRKEVQIQEEESRLLKKQLENERQESERKENERRSKIIQGQQRRELERIQKRERAQRRLERLKLTSPEGLRGLRDLIRTRYQLDMYIWSLKDARTPDRPIVIENMEKADAVLSEIVAMVDSWEENDKVWTPKEWEIAQEIKKRIHAGGKRWWVGNPPWDEH
;
A
#
# COMPACT_ATOMS: atom_id res chain seq x y z
N MET A 1 -30.81 41.37 -47.66
CA MET A 1 -30.51 42.80 -47.86
C MET A 1 -30.74 43.17 -49.32
N ARG A 2 -30.84 44.46 -49.58
CA ARG A 2 -31.33 45.12 -50.80
C ARG A 2 -30.47 44.84 -52.06
N LEU A 3 -31.17 44.76 -53.20
CA LEU A 3 -30.75 45.11 -54.58
C LEU A 3 -30.09 46.53 -54.63
N PRO A 4 -29.41 47.01 -55.71
CA PRO A 4 -29.90 46.91 -57.10
C PRO A 4 -28.95 47.15 -58.33
N HIS A 5 -29.55 47.12 -59.55
CA HIS A 5 -29.20 47.90 -60.78
C HIS A 5 -27.81 47.62 -61.44
N CYS A 6 -27.47 47.99 -62.69
CA CYS A 6 -28.08 48.54 -63.93
C CYS A 6 -27.08 48.23 -65.09
N LYS A 7 -27.28 48.37 -66.43
CA LYS A 7 -28.37 48.70 -67.37
C LYS A 7 -27.91 48.22 -68.80
N PRO A 8 -28.77 48.09 -69.83
CA PRO A 8 -28.35 47.72 -71.20
C PRO A 8 -28.10 48.93 -72.12
N SER A 9 -27.33 48.74 -73.19
CA SER A 9 -27.14 49.67 -74.32
C SER A 9 -26.55 48.91 -75.53
N SER A 10 -27.11 48.81 -76.74
CA SER A 10 -27.86 49.71 -77.66
C SER A 10 -26.96 50.57 -78.58
N LEU A 11 -27.39 50.73 -79.85
CA LEU A 11 -26.83 51.60 -80.92
C LEU A 11 -25.57 51.02 -81.63
N ASN A 12 -25.40 51.02 -82.96
CA ASN A 12 -26.14 51.57 -84.12
C ASN A 12 -26.26 50.48 -85.23
N LEU A 13 -27.26 50.33 -86.12
CA LEU A 13 -28.22 51.21 -86.85
C LEU A 13 -27.62 52.05 -88.02
N LEU A 14 -28.25 51.94 -89.21
CA LEU A 14 -28.17 52.83 -90.41
C LEU A 14 -26.84 52.80 -91.19
N TYR A 15 -26.74 52.45 -92.49
CA TYR A 15 -27.41 52.95 -93.70
C TYR A 15 -27.37 51.81 -94.77
N SER A 16 -28.40 51.40 -95.52
CA SER A 16 -29.52 52.03 -96.21
C SER A 16 -29.24 52.52 -97.65
N LEU A 17 -29.86 51.82 -98.61
CA LEU A 17 -30.46 52.31 -99.87
C LEU A 17 -29.58 52.89 -101.01
N LEU A 18 -30.23 52.93 -102.19
CA LEU A 18 -29.86 53.54 -103.48
C LEU A 18 -28.96 52.66 -104.39
N CYS A 19 -29.21 52.47 -105.69
CA CYS A 19 -30.41 52.78 -106.49
C CYS A 19 -30.40 52.06 -107.88
N LYS A 20 -31.60 51.70 -108.38
CA LYS A 20 -32.05 51.87 -109.78
C LYS A 20 -31.29 51.19 -110.97
N HIS A 21 -31.91 50.12 -111.50
CA HIS A 21 -32.27 50.02 -112.93
C HIS A 21 -33.03 51.29 -113.42
N PRO A 22 -33.18 51.65 -114.74
CA PRO A 22 -33.19 50.76 -115.92
C PRO A 22 -32.70 51.37 -117.30
N ARG A 23 -33.04 50.66 -118.40
CA ARG A 23 -33.40 51.14 -119.77
C ARG A 23 -32.33 51.37 -120.86
N ARG A 24 -32.50 50.52 -121.90
CA ARG A 24 -32.26 50.73 -123.35
C ARG A 24 -32.22 52.21 -123.83
N PHE A 25 -31.27 52.52 -124.71
CA PHE A 25 -31.52 53.43 -125.84
C PHE A 25 -30.85 52.93 -127.13
N ARG A 26 -31.55 53.08 -128.26
CA ARG A 26 -31.09 52.76 -129.62
C ARG A 26 -30.33 53.96 -130.22
N GLY A 27 -29.40 53.68 -131.14
CA GLY A 27 -29.38 54.39 -132.43
C GLY A 27 -28.19 55.29 -132.76
N TYR A 28 -27.54 54.97 -133.88
CA TYR A 28 -26.94 55.89 -134.88
C TYR A 28 -25.96 57.00 -134.46
N LYS A 29 -24.67 56.77 -134.72
CA LYS A 29 -23.83 57.59 -135.64
C LYS A 29 -22.57 56.80 -136.03
N LYS A 30 -22.38 56.49 -137.31
CA LYS A 30 -21.43 57.15 -138.23
C LYS A 30 -20.00 57.19 -137.65
N VAL A 31 -19.14 56.24 -138.00
CA VAL A 31 -18.27 56.28 -139.20
C VAL A 31 -17.38 57.52 -139.18
N PHE A 32 -16.20 57.39 -138.58
CA PHE A 32 -14.92 58.02 -138.92
C PHE A 32 -13.79 57.29 -138.11
N ASP A 33 -12.52 57.44 -138.51
CA ASP A 33 -11.30 56.98 -137.79
C ASP A 33 -11.00 55.48 -137.61
N LYS A 34 -11.28 54.67 -138.64
CA LYS A 34 -10.43 53.51 -138.95
C LYS A 34 -9.27 53.95 -139.87
N MET A 35 -8.10 54.33 -139.33
CA MET A 35 -6.77 54.02 -139.95
C MET A 35 -5.47 54.48 -139.24
N VAL A 36 -5.47 55.25 -138.13
CA VAL A 36 -4.19 55.78 -137.57
C VAL A 36 -3.80 55.28 -136.16
N PHE A 37 -4.72 54.69 -135.38
CA PHE A 37 -4.45 54.36 -133.96
C PHE A 37 -4.03 52.90 -133.67
N GLY A 38 -3.90 52.03 -134.67
CA GLY A 38 -3.59 50.60 -134.46
C GLY A 38 -2.25 50.30 -133.77
N ARG A 39 -1.23 51.16 -133.93
CA ARG A 39 0.06 51.03 -133.22
C ARG A 39 0.04 51.64 -131.81
N LYS A 40 -0.75 52.70 -131.58
CA LYS A 40 -0.93 53.30 -130.25
C LYS A 40 -1.83 52.45 -129.35
N LYS A 41 -2.89 51.84 -129.88
CA LYS A 41 -3.77 50.93 -129.14
C LYS A 41 -3.01 49.70 -128.63
N LYS A 42 -2.25 49.00 -129.47
CA LYS A 42 -1.38 47.89 -129.02
C LYS A 42 -0.32 48.32 -128.00
N LYS A 43 0.19 49.56 -128.07
CA LYS A 43 1.13 50.10 -127.08
C LYS A 43 0.45 50.37 -125.73
N LEU A 44 -0.77 50.92 -125.75
CA LEU A 44 -1.60 51.10 -124.55
C LEU A 44 -2.07 49.78 -123.95
N GLU A 45 -2.48 48.79 -124.76
CA GLU A 45 -2.82 47.44 -124.30
C GLU A 45 -1.62 46.75 -123.66
N LYS A 46 -0.41 46.92 -124.21
CA LYS A 46 0.83 46.44 -123.58
C LYS A 46 1.13 47.16 -122.27
N GLN A 47 0.95 48.48 -122.21
CA GLN A 47 1.12 49.26 -120.99
C GLN A 47 0.08 48.93 -119.91
N ILE A 48 -1.16 48.65 -120.29
CA ILE A 48 -2.21 48.16 -119.38
C ILE A 48 -1.84 46.78 -118.86
N ALA A 49 -1.40 45.86 -119.72
CA ALA A 49 -0.94 44.53 -119.29
C ALA A 49 0.31 44.60 -118.39
N GLU A 50 1.25 45.51 -118.67
CA GLU A 50 2.42 45.76 -117.81
C GLU A 50 2.02 46.37 -116.45
N LEU A 51 1.03 47.28 -116.42
CA LEU A 51 0.47 47.84 -115.19
C LEU A 51 -0.37 46.83 -114.40
N GLU A 52 -1.14 45.96 -115.06
CA GLU A 52 -1.87 44.87 -114.42
C GLU A 52 -0.92 43.81 -113.84
N LEU A 53 0.17 43.49 -114.55
CA LEU A 53 1.22 42.61 -114.03
C LEU A 53 1.90 43.24 -112.81
N HIS A 54 2.26 44.52 -112.88
CA HIS A 54 2.86 45.26 -111.76
C HIS A 54 1.90 45.40 -110.57
N ALA A 55 0.60 45.62 -110.82
CA ALA A 55 -0.41 45.65 -109.77
C ALA A 55 -0.55 44.29 -109.08
N ARG A 56 -0.56 43.18 -109.84
CA ARG A 56 -0.55 41.82 -109.28
C ARG A 56 0.71 41.54 -108.46
N VAL A 57 1.89 41.96 -108.93
CA VAL A 57 3.14 41.82 -108.17
C VAL A 57 3.11 42.63 -106.87
N LEU A 58 2.59 43.87 -106.88
CA LEU A 58 2.41 44.66 -105.66
C LEU A 58 1.37 44.06 -104.70
N GLU A 59 0.31 43.47 -105.23
CA GLU A 59 -0.74 42.81 -104.43
C GLU A 59 -0.23 41.48 -103.84
N GLU A 60 0.54 40.69 -104.58
CA GLU A 60 1.31 39.55 -104.07
C GLU A 60 2.34 39.98 -103.02
N GLU A 61 3.07 41.08 -103.21
CA GLU A 61 3.99 41.60 -102.20
C GLU A 61 3.27 42.04 -100.93
N ARG A 62 2.10 42.69 -101.05
CA ARG A 62 1.26 43.04 -99.90
C ARG A 62 0.78 41.77 -99.19
N GLN A 63 0.27 40.79 -99.93
CA GLN A 63 -0.16 39.50 -99.37
C GLN A 63 0.98 38.77 -98.67
N ARG A 64 2.19 38.76 -99.24
CA ARG A 64 3.39 38.18 -98.59
C ARG A 64 3.76 38.93 -97.32
N LYS A 65 3.70 40.27 -97.30
CA LYS A 65 3.97 41.08 -96.09
C LYS A 65 2.89 40.89 -95.01
N GLU A 66 1.62 40.78 -95.40
CA GLU A 66 0.52 40.47 -94.49
C GLU A 66 0.60 39.04 -93.95
N GLU A 67 1.00 38.07 -94.77
CA GLU A 67 1.22 36.68 -94.35
C GLU A 67 2.45 36.58 -93.44
N GLU A 68 3.55 37.28 -93.75
CA GLU A 68 4.73 37.36 -92.90
C GLU A 68 4.40 38.02 -91.55
N GLN A 69 3.63 39.10 -91.54
CA GLN A 69 3.16 39.73 -90.31
C GLN A 69 2.28 38.77 -89.50
N ARG A 70 1.33 38.06 -90.14
CA ARG A 70 0.52 37.03 -89.47
C ARG A 70 1.37 35.91 -88.89
N ARG A 71 2.42 35.46 -89.59
CA ARG A 71 3.36 34.44 -89.09
C ARG A 71 4.14 34.95 -87.88
N ARG A 72 4.60 36.21 -87.89
CA ARG A 72 5.26 36.85 -86.73
C ARG A 72 4.32 37.01 -85.55
N ASP A 73 3.09 37.46 -85.77
CA ASP A 73 2.07 37.62 -84.74
C ASP A 73 1.63 36.25 -84.16
N GLU A 74 1.57 35.21 -84.99
CA GLU A 74 1.30 33.84 -84.56
C GLU A 74 2.48 33.23 -83.79
N GLU A 75 3.71 33.44 -84.24
CA GLU A 75 4.93 33.02 -83.52
C GLU A 75 5.04 33.72 -82.16
N GLN A 76 4.73 35.02 -82.09
CA GLN A 76 4.70 35.76 -80.83
C GLN A 76 3.62 35.22 -79.90
N ARG A 77 2.39 34.98 -80.41
CA ARG A 77 1.33 34.34 -79.61
C ARG A 77 1.72 32.98 -79.07
N ARG A 78 2.43 32.16 -79.86
CA ARG A 78 2.95 30.86 -79.41
C ARG A 78 3.97 31.03 -78.28
N LYS A 79 4.89 32.00 -78.38
CA LYS A 79 5.86 32.32 -77.32
C LYS A 79 5.17 32.85 -76.06
N ASP A 80 4.21 33.77 -76.20
CA ASP A 80 3.44 34.31 -75.07
C ASP A 80 2.59 33.21 -74.39
N GLU A 81 2.06 32.25 -75.16
CA GLU A 81 1.31 31.11 -74.65
C GLU A 81 2.23 30.07 -73.98
N GLU A 82 3.42 29.82 -74.53
CA GLU A 82 4.46 28.96 -73.95
C GLU A 82 4.96 29.54 -72.62
N GLN A 83 5.29 30.84 -72.58
CA GLN A 83 5.65 31.55 -71.35
C GLN A 83 4.55 31.48 -70.29
N ARG A 84 3.29 31.70 -70.65
CA ARG A 84 2.15 31.55 -69.72
C ARG A 84 2.03 30.13 -69.17
N ARG A 85 2.30 29.10 -69.98
CA ARG A 85 2.29 27.70 -69.54
C ARG A 85 3.46 27.41 -68.59
N GLU A 86 4.65 27.94 -68.86
CA GLU A 86 5.80 27.83 -67.97
C GLU A 86 5.56 28.56 -66.63
N GLU A 87 5.01 29.77 -66.66
CA GLU A 87 4.61 30.53 -65.47
C GLU A 87 3.52 29.80 -64.66
N GLU A 88 2.48 29.26 -65.32
CA GLU A 88 1.47 28.42 -64.66
C GLU A 88 2.06 27.15 -64.06
N GLU A 89 3.01 26.49 -64.73
CA GLU A 89 3.65 25.28 -64.20
C GLU A 89 4.57 25.60 -63.01
N GLN A 90 5.30 26.72 -63.06
CA GLN A 90 6.09 27.22 -61.93
C GLN A 90 5.18 27.56 -60.74
N TRP A 91 4.10 28.31 -60.97
CA TRP A 91 3.13 28.65 -59.93
C TRP A 91 2.52 27.40 -59.29
N ARG A 92 2.13 26.38 -60.09
CA ARG A 92 1.62 25.10 -59.57
C ARG A 92 2.66 24.35 -58.74
N LYS A 93 3.95 24.37 -59.13
CA LYS A 93 5.04 23.76 -58.36
C LYS A 93 5.28 24.50 -57.04
N GLU A 94 5.23 25.83 -57.03
CA GLU A 94 5.34 26.64 -55.82
C GLU A 94 4.15 26.42 -54.87
N GLU A 95 2.92 26.37 -55.39
CA GLU A 95 1.72 26.08 -54.63
C GLU A 95 1.75 24.66 -54.04
N GLU A 96 2.15 23.66 -54.83
CA GLU A 96 2.34 22.29 -54.35
C GLU A 96 3.44 22.21 -53.28
N HIS A 97 4.54 22.95 -53.43
CA HIS A 97 5.61 23.04 -52.43
C HIS A 97 5.11 23.67 -51.13
N ARG A 98 4.37 24.79 -51.22
CA ARG A 98 3.75 25.44 -50.06
C ARG A 98 2.78 24.53 -49.33
N LEU A 99 1.89 23.83 -50.04
CA LEU A 99 0.96 22.86 -49.45
C LEU A 99 1.71 21.70 -48.79
N LYS A 100 2.82 21.22 -49.36
CA LYS A 100 3.71 20.21 -48.75
C LYS A 100 4.35 20.73 -47.47
N GLU A 101 4.80 21.99 -47.41
CA GLU A 101 5.32 22.60 -46.19
C GLU A 101 4.25 22.79 -45.11
N GLU A 102 3.09 23.33 -45.46
CA GLU A 102 1.97 23.53 -44.54
C GLU A 102 1.51 22.18 -43.95
N ALA A 103 1.45 21.13 -44.77
CA ALA A 103 1.17 19.77 -44.32
C ALA A 103 2.27 19.16 -43.41
N ARG A 104 3.55 19.52 -43.60
CA ARG A 104 4.64 19.15 -42.68
C ARG A 104 4.50 19.85 -41.33
N ARG A 105 4.33 21.18 -41.34
CA ARG A 105 4.13 21.99 -40.13
C ARG A 105 2.91 21.51 -39.32
N TRP A 106 1.82 21.17 -39.99
CA TRP A 106 0.64 20.58 -39.35
C TRP A 106 0.95 19.23 -38.67
N LYS A 107 1.67 18.33 -39.34
CA LYS A 107 2.09 17.04 -38.76
C LYS A 107 3.01 17.22 -37.54
N GLU A 108 3.95 18.15 -37.61
CA GLU A 108 4.84 18.50 -36.49
C GLU A 108 4.05 19.05 -35.30
N GLN A 109 3.12 19.98 -35.53
CA GLN A 109 2.22 20.50 -34.48
C GLN A 109 1.38 19.40 -33.83
N GLN A 110 0.82 18.47 -34.62
CA GLN A 110 0.08 17.33 -34.10
C GLN A 110 0.96 16.38 -33.26
N GLN A 111 2.19 16.11 -33.70
CA GLN A 111 3.15 15.32 -32.92
C GLN A 111 3.52 16.01 -31.60
N ILE A 112 3.73 17.33 -31.59
CA ILE A 112 3.99 18.12 -30.37
C ILE A 112 2.80 18.05 -29.40
N LEU A 113 1.56 18.11 -29.90
CA LEU A 113 0.35 17.97 -29.06
C LEU A 113 0.28 16.57 -28.44
N ILE A 114 0.48 15.52 -29.23
CA ILE A 114 0.50 14.12 -28.75
C ILE A 114 1.60 13.92 -27.69
N GLN A 115 2.80 14.46 -27.90
CA GLN A 115 3.90 14.41 -26.92
C GLN A 115 3.54 15.15 -25.62
N LYS A 116 2.94 16.35 -25.71
CA LYS A 116 2.49 17.12 -24.54
C LYS A 116 1.41 16.38 -23.75
N GLU A 117 0.47 15.72 -24.43
CA GLU A 117 -0.51 14.86 -23.76
C GLU A 117 0.12 13.63 -23.11
N ALA A 118 1.06 12.97 -23.78
CA ALA A 118 1.78 11.82 -23.23
C ALA A 118 2.55 12.19 -21.95
N LEU A 119 3.26 13.32 -21.95
CA LEU A 119 3.96 13.85 -20.78
C LEU A 119 2.99 14.15 -19.63
N ARG A 120 1.89 14.87 -19.89
CA ARG A 120 0.85 15.14 -18.86
C ARG A 120 0.26 13.85 -18.27
N ARG A 121 -0.01 12.84 -19.11
CA ARG A 121 -0.48 11.53 -18.65
C ARG A 121 0.57 10.79 -17.82
N GLU A 122 1.85 10.96 -18.11
CA GLU A 122 2.93 10.38 -17.31
C GLU A 122 3.11 11.11 -15.97
N GLU A 123 3.07 12.44 -15.95
CA GLU A 123 3.11 13.26 -14.73
C GLU A 123 1.96 12.91 -13.78
N LEU A 124 0.73 12.81 -14.29
CA LEU A 124 -0.44 12.41 -13.50
C LEU A 124 -0.30 10.97 -12.97
N LYS A 125 0.24 10.04 -13.77
CA LYS A 125 0.57 8.68 -13.28
C LYS A 125 1.64 8.70 -12.19
N ARG A 126 2.64 9.58 -12.27
CA ARG A 126 3.68 9.75 -11.25
C ARG A 126 3.11 10.36 -9.96
N GLN A 127 2.18 11.30 -10.05
CA GLN A 127 1.45 11.87 -8.90
C GLN A 127 0.59 10.79 -8.21
N LEU A 128 -0.27 10.09 -8.97
CA LEU A 128 -1.13 9.04 -8.42
C LEU A 128 -0.32 7.91 -7.74
N ARG A 129 0.84 7.54 -8.29
CA ARG A 129 1.75 6.57 -7.65
C ARG A 129 2.27 7.04 -6.30
N LYS A 130 2.58 8.34 -6.15
CA LYS A 130 3.02 8.92 -4.87
C LYS A 130 1.87 8.94 -3.86
N GLU A 131 0.66 9.32 -4.28
CA GLU A 131 -0.52 9.31 -3.41
C GLU A 131 -0.84 7.91 -2.90
N VAL A 132 -0.80 6.89 -3.76
CA VAL A 132 -0.99 5.48 -3.36
C VAL A 132 0.12 5.02 -2.40
N GLN A 133 1.38 5.40 -2.63
CA GLN A 133 2.48 5.08 -1.71
C GLN A 133 2.29 5.72 -0.33
N ILE A 134 1.88 6.99 -0.27
CA ILE A 134 1.58 7.70 0.98
C ILE A 134 0.42 7.01 1.71
N GLN A 135 -0.69 6.71 1.02
CA GLN A 135 -1.83 6.00 1.61
C GLN A 135 -1.48 4.59 2.10
N GLU A 136 -0.59 3.88 1.41
CA GLU A 136 -0.06 2.58 1.87
C GLU A 136 0.79 2.75 3.13
N GLU A 137 1.65 3.76 3.20
CA GLU A 137 2.48 4.03 4.39
C GLU A 137 1.64 4.45 5.59
N GLU A 138 0.67 5.36 5.42
CA GLU A 138 -0.31 5.72 6.45
C GLU A 138 -1.10 4.50 6.93
N SER A 139 -1.58 3.66 6.01
CA SER A 139 -2.29 2.42 6.34
C SER A 139 -1.40 1.41 7.11
N ARG A 140 -0.10 1.34 6.79
CA ARG A 140 0.86 0.50 7.52
C ARG A 140 1.17 1.06 8.91
N LEU A 141 1.28 2.37 9.06
CA LEU A 141 1.49 3.04 10.34
C LEU A 141 0.28 2.87 11.26
N LEU A 142 -0.94 3.10 10.75
CA LEU A 142 -2.18 2.91 11.50
C LEU A 142 -2.36 1.47 11.96
N LYS A 143 -2.07 0.47 11.10
CA LYS A 143 -2.07 -0.95 11.49
C LYS A 143 -1.09 -1.25 12.62
N LYS A 144 0.14 -0.70 12.56
CA LYS A 144 1.13 -0.84 13.63
C LYS A 144 0.70 -0.18 14.95
N GLN A 145 0.04 0.98 14.88
CA GLN A 145 -0.50 1.65 16.07
C GLN A 145 -1.58 0.78 16.75
N LEU A 146 -2.57 0.30 15.97
CA LEU A 146 -3.63 -0.58 16.47
C LEU A 146 -3.08 -1.90 17.04
N GLU A 147 -2.04 -2.47 16.43
CA GLU A 147 -1.37 -3.67 16.94
C GLU A 147 -0.64 -3.39 18.27
N ASN A 148 0.08 -2.28 18.37
CA ASN A 148 0.75 -1.87 19.60
C ASN A 148 -0.25 -1.61 20.74
N GLU A 149 -1.35 -0.90 20.47
CA GLU A 149 -2.44 -0.66 21.44
C GLU A 149 -3.07 -1.97 21.92
N ARG A 150 -3.31 -2.91 21.00
CA ARG A 150 -3.82 -4.25 21.34
C ARG A 150 -2.84 -5.00 22.24
N GLN A 151 -1.54 -5.02 21.91
CA GLN A 151 -0.52 -5.65 22.75
C GLN A 151 -0.39 -4.98 24.13
N GLU A 152 -0.49 -3.65 24.21
CA GLU A 152 -0.43 -2.93 25.49
C GLU A 152 -1.66 -3.21 26.35
N SER A 153 -2.85 -3.28 25.75
CA SER A 153 -4.10 -3.68 26.42
C SER A 153 -3.99 -5.10 26.97
N GLU A 154 -3.50 -6.05 26.17
CA GLU A 154 -3.28 -7.45 26.58
C GLU A 154 -2.25 -7.55 27.71
N ARG A 155 -1.15 -6.78 27.66
CA ARG A 155 -0.17 -6.71 28.77
C ARG A 155 -0.81 -6.19 30.06
N LYS A 156 -1.61 -5.12 29.98
CA LYS A 156 -2.34 -4.54 31.13
C LYS A 156 -3.37 -5.53 31.69
N GLU A 157 -4.05 -6.30 30.84
CA GLU A 157 -5.00 -7.31 31.29
C GLU A 157 -4.28 -8.49 31.97
N ASN A 158 -3.20 -9.00 31.37
CA ASN A 158 -2.39 -10.06 31.96
C ASN A 158 -1.78 -9.63 33.30
N GLU A 159 -1.29 -8.40 33.43
CA GLU A 159 -0.81 -7.85 34.71
C GLU A 159 -1.92 -7.83 35.77
N ARG A 160 -3.15 -7.41 35.41
CA ARG A 160 -4.32 -7.46 36.32
C ARG A 160 -4.64 -8.89 36.73
N ARG A 161 -4.66 -9.84 35.79
CA ARG A 161 -4.90 -11.28 36.06
C ARG A 161 -3.83 -11.84 37.01
N SER A 162 -2.55 -11.57 36.77
CA SER A 162 -1.44 -11.99 37.65
C SER A 162 -1.57 -11.41 39.06
N LYS A 163 -1.91 -10.11 39.21
CA LYS A 163 -2.15 -9.49 40.52
C LYS A 163 -3.33 -10.12 41.28
N ILE A 164 -4.40 -10.49 40.58
CA ILE A 164 -5.54 -11.21 41.18
C ILE A 164 -5.11 -12.59 41.67
N ILE A 165 -4.40 -13.37 40.85
CA ILE A 165 -3.92 -14.71 41.20
C ILE A 165 -2.96 -14.65 42.40
N GLN A 166 -1.96 -13.77 42.38
CA GLN A 166 -1.05 -13.56 43.52
C GLN A 166 -1.81 -13.13 44.79
N GLY A 167 -2.82 -12.26 44.65
CA GLY A 167 -3.69 -11.85 45.76
C GLY A 167 -4.51 -13.01 46.33
N GLN A 168 -5.00 -13.93 45.50
CA GLN A 168 -5.69 -15.15 45.93
C GLN A 168 -4.74 -16.11 46.63
N GLN A 169 -3.58 -16.43 46.03
CA GLN A 169 -2.55 -17.29 46.62
C GLN A 169 -2.08 -16.78 47.99
N ARG A 170 -1.83 -15.47 48.13
CA ARG A 170 -1.46 -14.86 49.42
C ARG A 170 -2.55 -15.05 50.49
N ARG A 171 -3.82 -14.84 50.14
CA ARG A 171 -4.96 -15.06 51.05
C ARG A 171 -5.14 -16.53 51.42
N GLU A 172 -4.85 -17.44 50.51
CA GLU A 172 -4.92 -18.89 50.74
C GLU A 172 -3.81 -19.37 51.68
N LEU A 173 -2.55 -18.98 51.43
CA LEU A 173 -1.43 -19.24 52.33
C LEU A 173 -1.69 -18.68 53.74
N GLU A 174 -2.25 -17.47 53.85
CA GLU A 174 -2.63 -16.89 55.14
C GLU A 174 -3.73 -17.70 55.85
N ARG A 175 -4.72 -18.22 55.10
CA ARG A 175 -5.77 -19.12 55.63
C ARG A 175 -5.20 -20.44 56.12
N ILE A 176 -4.26 -21.04 55.38
CA ILE A 176 -3.56 -22.27 55.76
C ILE A 176 -2.78 -22.03 57.06
N GLN A 177 -1.92 -21.01 57.11
CA GLN A 177 -1.17 -20.67 58.33
C GLN A 177 -2.08 -20.37 59.53
N LYS A 178 -3.23 -19.72 59.33
CA LYS A 178 -4.21 -19.49 60.41
C LYS A 178 -4.83 -20.80 60.90
N ARG A 179 -5.14 -21.74 60.01
CA ARG A 179 -5.62 -23.09 60.36
C ARG A 179 -4.57 -23.89 61.12
N GLU A 180 -3.32 -23.93 60.64
CA GLU A 180 -2.22 -24.61 61.33
C GLU A 180 -1.96 -24.03 62.73
N ARG A 181 -1.94 -22.70 62.87
CA ARG A 181 -1.79 -22.04 64.19
C ARG A 181 -2.96 -22.36 65.12
N ALA A 182 -4.18 -22.51 64.59
CA ALA A 182 -5.34 -22.92 65.36
C ALA A 182 -5.29 -24.41 65.76
N GLN A 183 -4.85 -25.29 64.86
CA GLN A 183 -4.64 -26.72 65.13
C GLN A 183 -3.57 -26.93 66.21
N ARG A 184 -2.39 -26.31 66.08
CA ARG A 184 -1.32 -26.37 67.10
C ARG A 184 -1.79 -25.86 68.46
N ARG A 185 -2.61 -24.80 68.50
CA ARG A 185 -3.25 -24.32 69.74
C ARG A 185 -4.22 -25.37 70.33
N LEU A 186 -5.03 -26.02 69.49
CA LEU A 186 -5.97 -27.05 69.93
C LEU A 186 -5.24 -28.31 70.43
N GLU A 187 -4.17 -28.73 69.75
CA GLU A 187 -3.31 -29.85 70.15
C GLU A 187 -2.64 -29.59 71.51
N ARG A 188 -2.08 -28.38 71.69
CA ARG A 188 -1.55 -27.94 73.00
C ARG A 188 -2.61 -27.98 74.11
N LEU A 189 -3.82 -27.48 73.84
CA LEU A 189 -4.94 -27.54 74.80
C LEU A 189 -5.39 -28.97 75.11
N LYS A 190 -5.24 -29.92 74.18
CA LYS A 190 -5.50 -31.35 74.44
C LYS A 190 -4.47 -31.96 75.40
N LEU A 191 -3.19 -31.57 75.30
CA LEU A 191 -2.14 -32.05 76.20
C LEU A 191 -2.37 -31.59 77.66
N THR A 192 -2.84 -30.36 77.85
CA THR A 192 -3.21 -29.83 79.18
C THR A 192 -4.65 -30.19 79.60
N SER A 193 -5.39 -30.98 78.80
CA SER A 193 -6.76 -31.37 79.14
C SER A 193 -6.78 -32.39 80.30
N PRO A 194 -7.92 -32.55 80.99
CA PRO A 194 -8.07 -33.60 82.01
C PRO A 194 -7.82 -35.02 81.49
N GLU A 195 -7.98 -35.26 80.19
CA GLU A 195 -7.62 -36.54 79.54
C GLU A 195 -6.12 -36.68 79.36
N GLY A 196 -5.42 -35.62 78.92
CA GLY A 196 -3.95 -35.59 78.86
C GLY A 196 -3.31 -35.83 80.23
N LEU A 197 -3.86 -35.24 81.29
CA LEU A 197 -3.40 -35.46 82.67
C LEU A 197 -3.68 -36.88 83.20
N ARG A 198 -4.72 -37.57 82.70
CA ARG A 198 -4.93 -38.99 82.96
C ARG A 198 -3.90 -39.84 82.21
N GLY A 199 -3.66 -39.53 80.93
CA GLY A 199 -2.61 -40.16 80.13
C GLY A 199 -1.24 -40.08 80.80
N LEU A 200 -0.83 -38.89 81.27
CA LEU A 200 0.41 -38.72 82.03
C LEU A 200 0.48 -39.60 83.29
N ARG A 201 -0.62 -39.69 84.05
CA ARG A 201 -0.70 -40.54 85.24
C ARG A 201 -0.52 -42.02 84.90
N ASP A 202 -1.09 -42.46 83.78
CA ASP A 202 -1.01 -43.85 83.34
C ASP A 202 0.35 -44.18 82.71
N LEU A 203 1.01 -43.23 82.04
CA LEU A 203 2.43 -43.33 81.67
C LEU A 203 3.33 -43.47 82.91
N ILE A 204 3.14 -42.64 83.95
CA ILE A 204 3.90 -42.72 85.22
C ILE A 204 3.70 -44.09 85.90
N ARG A 205 2.47 -44.61 85.93
CA ARG A 205 2.17 -45.96 86.44
C ARG A 205 2.87 -47.05 85.63
N THR A 206 2.82 -46.94 84.30
CA THR A 206 3.46 -47.90 83.39
C THR A 206 4.97 -47.90 83.56
N ARG A 207 5.61 -46.71 83.64
CA ARG A 207 7.04 -46.57 83.95
C ARG A 207 7.39 -47.23 85.27
N TYR A 208 6.64 -46.97 86.35
CA TYR A 208 6.87 -47.59 87.65
C TYR A 208 6.71 -49.11 87.64
N GLN A 209 5.72 -49.64 86.91
CA GLN A 209 5.53 -51.09 86.74
C GLN A 209 6.73 -51.72 86.01
N LEU A 210 7.21 -51.08 84.93
CA LEU A 210 8.42 -51.52 84.22
C LEU A 210 9.66 -51.44 85.11
N ASP A 211 9.86 -50.34 85.84
CA ASP A 211 10.98 -50.16 86.78
C ASP A 211 11.00 -51.28 87.84
N MET A 212 9.85 -51.61 88.43
CA MET A 212 9.73 -52.69 89.40
C MET A 212 9.96 -54.08 88.77
N TYR A 213 9.51 -54.29 87.53
CA TYR A 213 9.74 -55.54 86.81
C TYR A 213 11.23 -55.73 86.51
N ILE A 214 11.89 -54.71 85.92
CA ILE A 214 13.34 -54.68 85.65
C ILE A 214 14.14 -54.91 86.94
N TRP A 215 13.76 -54.23 88.03
CA TRP A 215 14.44 -54.37 89.33
C TRP A 215 14.28 -55.76 89.94
N SER A 216 13.12 -56.40 89.80
CA SER A 216 12.93 -57.79 90.27
C SER A 216 13.75 -58.81 89.48
N LEU A 217 14.24 -58.42 88.30
CA LEU A 217 15.13 -59.20 87.43
C LEU A 217 16.60 -58.75 87.48
N LYS A 218 17.02 -58.02 88.53
CA LYS A 218 18.42 -57.60 88.71
C LYS A 218 19.42 -58.76 88.70
N ASP A 219 19.02 -59.91 89.23
CA ASP A 219 19.83 -61.14 89.31
C ASP A 219 19.59 -62.09 88.12
N ALA A 220 19.02 -61.58 87.01
CA ALA A 220 18.72 -62.37 85.81
C ALA A 220 20.00 -62.96 85.16
N ARG A 221 19.89 -64.24 84.79
CA ARG A 221 20.98 -64.96 84.11
C ARG A 221 21.17 -64.40 82.71
N THR A 222 22.38 -64.53 82.17
CA THR A 222 22.75 -64.02 80.83
C THR A 222 21.74 -64.37 79.71
N PRO A 223 21.12 -65.58 79.65
CA PRO A 223 20.10 -65.89 78.64
C PRO A 223 18.80 -65.09 78.77
N ASP A 224 18.44 -64.64 79.96
CA ASP A 224 17.18 -63.93 80.25
C ASP A 224 17.33 -62.40 80.06
N ARG A 225 18.56 -61.89 80.08
CA ARG A 225 18.88 -60.45 79.92
C ARG A 225 18.26 -59.78 78.68
N PRO A 226 18.14 -60.40 77.50
CA PRO A 226 17.48 -59.77 76.35
C PRO A 226 16.04 -59.32 76.62
N ILE A 227 15.28 -60.10 77.42
CA ILE A 227 13.91 -59.76 77.82
C ILE A 227 13.94 -58.54 78.76
N VAL A 228 14.93 -58.47 79.66
CA VAL A 228 15.09 -57.30 80.54
C VAL A 228 15.43 -56.05 79.71
N ILE A 229 16.37 -56.16 78.75
CA ILE A 229 16.76 -55.06 77.85
C ILE A 229 15.56 -54.50 77.08
N GLU A 230 14.70 -55.36 76.51
CA GLU A 230 13.50 -54.89 75.80
C GLU A 230 12.56 -54.09 76.73
N ASN A 231 12.45 -54.50 78.01
CA ASN A 231 11.66 -53.76 78.99
C ASN A 231 12.34 -52.47 79.47
N MET A 232 13.68 -52.44 79.52
CA MET A 232 14.48 -51.24 79.80
C MET A 232 14.30 -50.18 78.69
N GLU A 233 14.36 -50.58 77.42
CA GLU A 233 14.09 -49.71 76.27
C GLU A 233 12.66 -49.15 76.30
N LYS A 234 11.66 -50.00 76.59
CA LYS A 234 10.26 -49.55 76.79
C LYS A 234 10.13 -48.56 77.95
N ALA A 235 10.78 -48.83 79.08
CA ALA A 235 10.75 -47.93 80.23
C ALA A 235 11.36 -46.57 79.89
N ASP A 236 12.49 -46.55 79.20
CA ASP A 236 13.19 -45.32 78.81
C ASP A 236 12.41 -44.54 77.73
N ALA A 237 11.74 -45.23 76.79
CA ALA A 237 10.80 -44.61 75.87
C ALA A 237 9.62 -43.92 76.59
N VAL A 238 8.99 -44.61 77.56
CA VAL A 238 7.90 -44.04 78.39
C VAL A 238 8.40 -42.84 79.22
N LEU A 239 9.63 -42.88 79.75
CA LEU A 239 10.23 -41.74 80.47
C LEU A 239 10.46 -40.55 79.53
N SER A 240 10.92 -40.79 78.30
CA SER A 240 11.07 -39.75 77.28
C SER A 240 9.73 -39.11 76.92
N GLU A 241 8.65 -39.88 76.81
CA GLU A 241 7.29 -39.37 76.56
C GLU A 241 6.78 -38.53 77.73
N ILE A 242 6.98 -38.99 78.97
CA ILE A 242 6.66 -38.24 80.21
C ILE A 242 7.38 -36.88 80.23
N VAL A 243 8.69 -36.86 79.93
CA VAL A 243 9.50 -35.63 79.90
C VAL A 243 8.97 -34.69 78.81
N ALA A 244 8.81 -35.16 77.58
CA ALA A 244 8.33 -34.35 76.46
C ALA A 244 6.92 -33.76 76.71
N MET A 245 6.01 -34.54 77.30
CA MET A 245 4.68 -34.07 77.66
C MET A 245 4.73 -32.95 78.70
N VAL A 246 5.60 -33.08 79.71
CA VAL A 246 5.73 -32.10 80.80
C VAL A 246 6.52 -30.86 80.37
N ASP A 247 7.47 -30.99 79.45
CA ASP A 247 8.14 -29.83 78.82
C ASP A 247 7.16 -28.98 78.00
N SER A 248 6.22 -29.62 77.30
CA SER A 248 5.18 -28.91 76.53
C SER A 248 4.26 -28.01 77.37
N TRP A 249 4.26 -28.16 78.70
CA TRP A 249 3.44 -27.33 79.59
C TRP A 249 3.95 -25.88 79.70
N GLU A 250 5.25 -25.62 79.48
CA GLU A 250 5.81 -24.25 79.51
C GLU A 250 5.34 -23.39 78.34
N GLU A 251 5.01 -23.99 77.20
CA GLU A 251 4.38 -23.27 76.08
C GLU A 251 2.92 -22.85 76.37
N ASN A 252 2.36 -23.28 77.51
CA ASN A 252 0.96 -23.15 77.88
C ASN A 252 0.75 -22.47 79.24
N ASP A 253 1.72 -21.67 79.71
CA ASP A 253 1.68 -20.86 80.93
C ASP A 253 0.29 -20.23 81.24
N LYS A 254 -0.34 -19.63 80.22
CA LYS A 254 -1.63 -18.91 80.29
C LYS A 254 -2.87 -19.79 80.43
N VAL A 255 -2.75 -21.10 80.28
CA VAL A 255 -3.87 -22.05 80.43
C VAL A 255 -4.09 -22.41 81.90
N TRP A 256 -3.03 -22.36 82.71
CA TRP A 256 -3.05 -22.73 84.12
C TRP A 256 -3.45 -21.55 85.01
N THR A 257 -4.15 -21.82 86.12
CA THR A 257 -4.20 -20.83 87.20
C THR A 257 -2.82 -20.74 87.89
N PRO A 258 -2.45 -19.61 88.51
CA PRO A 258 -1.13 -19.46 89.13
C PRO A 258 -0.77 -20.58 90.12
N LYS A 259 -1.75 -21.05 90.90
CA LYS A 259 -1.57 -22.14 91.86
C LYS A 259 -1.41 -23.52 91.20
N GLU A 260 -2.12 -23.80 90.11
CA GLU A 260 -1.90 -25.03 89.35
C GLU A 260 -0.55 -25.00 88.64
N TRP A 261 -0.12 -23.82 88.18
CA TRP A 261 1.19 -23.63 87.55
C TRP A 261 2.35 -23.90 88.51
N GLU A 262 2.26 -23.47 89.76
CA GLU A 262 3.22 -23.83 90.82
C GLU A 262 3.33 -25.35 90.99
N ILE A 263 2.21 -26.07 91.02
CA ILE A 263 2.17 -27.53 91.13
C ILE A 263 2.74 -28.21 89.87
N ALA A 264 2.41 -27.71 88.67
CA ALA A 264 2.93 -28.21 87.41
C ALA A 264 4.46 -28.02 87.32
N GLN A 265 4.97 -26.87 87.79
CA GLN A 265 6.39 -26.59 87.90
C GLN A 265 7.09 -27.47 88.95
N GLU A 266 6.45 -27.76 90.08
CA GLU A 266 7.00 -28.72 91.04
C GLU A 266 7.06 -30.14 90.46
N ILE A 267 6.02 -30.58 89.76
CA ILE A 267 6.00 -31.86 89.02
C ILE A 267 7.13 -31.89 87.98
N LYS A 268 7.27 -30.84 87.17
CA LYS A 268 8.35 -30.71 86.18
C LYS A 268 9.72 -30.79 86.84
N LYS A 269 9.95 -30.04 87.92
CA LYS A 269 11.20 -30.06 88.70
C LYS A 269 11.48 -31.44 89.29
N ARG A 270 10.47 -32.14 89.81
CA ARG A 270 10.60 -33.53 90.30
C ARG A 270 10.89 -34.51 89.18
N ILE A 271 10.33 -34.33 87.97
CA ILE A 271 10.59 -35.16 86.79
C ILE A 271 11.98 -34.89 86.18
N HIS A 272 12.48 -33.67 86.24
CA HIS A 272 13.83 -33.29 85.79
C HIS A 272 14.92 -33.48 86.84
N ALA A 273 14.57 -33.62 88.13
CA ALA A 273 15.53 -33.93 89.18
C ALA A 273 16.29 -35.23 88.84
N GLY A 274 17.62 -35.17 88.92
CA GLY A 274 18.50 -36.31 88.69
C GLY A 274 18.24 -37.47 89.66
N GLY A 275 18.88 -38.61 89.40
CA GLY A 275 18.67 -39.84 90.16
C GLY A 275 17.55 -40.74 89.62
N LYS A 276 16.83 -40.32 88.58
CA LYS A 276 16.09 -41.26 87.71
C LYS A 276 17.07 -42.01 86.84
N ARG A 277 16.92 -43.32 86.78
CA ARG A 277 17.79 -44.21 86.02
C ARG A 277 17.27 -44.37 84.60
N TRP A 278 18.09 -43.97 83.64
CA TRP A 278 18.01 -44.43 82.26
C TRP A 278 18.60 -45.83 82.23
N TRP A 279 17.74 -46.84 82.11
CA TRP A 279 18.15 -48.23 82.28
C TRP A 279 19.11 -48.69 81.19
N VAL A 280 18.91 -48.30 79.94
CA VAL A 280 19.75 -48.74 78.81
C VAL A 280 21.23 -48.40 79.04
N GLY A 281 21.53 -47.28 79.72
CA GLY A 281 22.89 -46.90 80.10
C GLY A 281 23.33 -47.32 81.50
N ASN A 282 22.44 -47.89 82.32
CA ASN A 282 22.68 -48.27 83.72
C ASN A 282 21.83 -49.50 84.07
N PRO A 283 22.20 -50.71 83.61
CA PRO A 283 21.42 -51.91 83.87
C PRO A 283 21.50 -52.34 85.35
N PRO A 284 20.47 -53.07 85.86
CA PRO A 284 20.39 -53.41 87.28
C PRO A 284 21.44 -54.44 87.76
N TRP A 285 22.12 -55.13 86.84
CA TRP A 285 23.17 -56.11 87.16
C TRP A 285 24.59 -55.53 87.20
N ASP A 286 24.77 -54.24 86.93
CA ASP A 286 26.08 -53.56 87.05
C ASP A 286 26.27 -52.91 88.45
N GLU A 287 25.30 -53.07 89.35
CA GLU A 287 25.37 -52.64 90.76
C GLU A 287 25.98 -53.73 91.64
N HIS A 288 27.31 -53.71 91.77
CA HIS A 288 28.11 -54.59 92.63
C HIS A 288 29.09 -53.79 93.49
#